data_AF-A0A962PAF5-F1
#
_entry.id   AF-A0A962PAF5-F1
#
_cell.length_a   1.000
_cell.length_b   1.000
_cell.length_c   1.000
_cell.angle_alpha   90.00
_cell.angle_beta   90.00
_cell.angle_gamma   90.00
#
_symmetry.space_group_name_H-M   'P 1'
#
loop_
_entity.id
_entity.type
_entity.pdbx_description
1 polymer ?
#
loop_
_entity_poly.entity_id
_entity_poly.type
_entity_poly.pdbx_seq_one_letter_code
_entity_poly.pdbx_strand_id
1 'polypeptide(L)'
;MLNRYIVVDDFYNNPDELVSVALKSLKEEESPTGNYAGVMTNEYFLGPESREVFQKLTLEPSVSSATNANGRLRFTRENDPYNFHIHYDVDVKTKWAGVVYLSKDHPKT
;
A
#
# COMPACT_ATOMS: atom_id res chain seq x y z
N MET A 1 2.08 -18.32 14.36
CA MET A 1 3.41 -18.46 13.72
C MET A 1 4.10 -17.12 13.79
N LEU A 2 5.15 -17.02 14.59
CA LEU A 2 6.03 -15.85 14.61
C LEU A 2 6.90 -15.87 13.34
N ASN A 3 7.19 -14.70 12.77
CA ASN A 3 8.17 -14.48 11.69
C ASN A 3 7.77 -14.93 10.26
N ARG A 4 6.51 -14.77 9.85
CA ARG A 4 6.16 -14.86 8.41
C ARG A 4 6.23 -13.48 7.78
N TYR A 5 7.33 -13.18 7.11
CA TYR A 5 7.41 -12.10 6.13
C TYR A 5 7.67 -12.70 4.76
N ILE A 6 7.13 -12.05 3.73
CA ILE A 6 7.35 -12.40 2.33
C ILE A 6 7.94 -11.15 1.69
N VAL A 7 9.14 -11.28 1.12
CA VAL A 7 9.77 -10.23 0.32
C VAL A 7 9.68 -10.66 -1.14
N VAL A 8 9.19 -9.75 -1.97
CA VAL A 8 9.04 -9.97 -3.41
C VAL A 8 9.69 -8.80 -4.12
N ASP A 9 10.76 -9.09 -4.85
CA ASP A 9 11.38 -8.12 -5.76
C ASP A 9 10.59 -8.04 -7.07
N ASP A 10 10.71 -6.91 -7.76
CA ASP A 10 10.09 -6.67 -9.08
C ASP A 10 8.58 -6.98 -9.14
N PHE A 11 7.84 -6.63 -8.07
CA PHE A 11 6.42 -6.99 -7.93
C PHE A 11 5.52 -6.48 -9.07
N TYR A 12 5.81 -5.29 -9.60
CA TYR A 12 5.10 -4.70 -10.73
C TYR A 12 5.98 -4.66 -11.98
N ASN A 13 5.42 -5.06 -13.12
CA ASN A 13 6.11 -4.97 -14.41
C ASN A 13 6.37 -3.51 -14.86
N ASN A 14 5.51 -2.57 -14.45
CA ASN A 14 5.61 -1.15 -14.79
C ASN A 14 5.29 -0.26 -13.57
N PRO A 15 6.20 -0.16 -12.59
CA PRO A 15 5.95 0.62 -11.37
C PRO A 15 5.84 2.13 -11.65
N ASP A 16 6.49 2.64 -12.70
CA ASP A 16 6.48 4.07 -13.06
C ASP A 16 5.09 4.55 -13.48
N GLU A 17 4.37 3.75 -14.27
CA GLU A 17 3.00 4.05 -14.66
C GLU A 17 2.06 4.08 -13.45
N LEU A 18 2.22 3.10 -12.53
CA LEU A 18 1.43 3.03 -11.30
C LEU A 18 1.61 4.30 -10.45
N VAL A 19 2.86 4.75 -10.27
CA VAL A 19 3.16 5.99 -9.55
C VAL A 19 2.54 7.19 -10.25
N SER A 20 2.68 7.31 -11.58
CA SER A 20 2.08 8.39 -12.36
C SER A 20 0.55 8.44 -12.21
N VAL A 21 -0.12 7.29 -12.22
CA VAL A 21 -1.58 7.21 -12.05
C VAL A 21 -1.99 7.56 -10.61
N ALA A 22 -1.28 7.03 -9.61
CA ALA A 22 -1.55 7.33 -8.21
C ALA A 22 -1.41 8.83 -7.91
N LEU A 23 -0.36 9.48 -8.40
CA LEU A 23 -0.15 10.93 -8.24
C LEU A 23 -1.24 11.77 -8.92
N LYS A 24 -1.76 11.34 -10.07
CA LYS A 24 -2.87 12.02 -10.78
C LYS A 24 -4.23 11.80 -10.12
N SER A 25 -4.39 10.73 -9.34
CA SER A 25 -5.64 10.41 -8.65
C SER A 25 -5.90 11.26 -7.41
N LEU A 26 -4.94 12.12 -7.02
CA LEU A 26 -5.02 12.96 -5.84
C LEU A 26 -5.74 14.29 -6.09
N LYS A 27 -6.45 14.75 -5.06
CA LYS A 27 -6.66 16.18 -4.79
C LYS A 27 -5.99 16.51 -3.46
N GLU A 28 -5.07 17.47 -3.42
CA GLU A 28 -4.34 17.84 -2.21
C GLU A 28 -5.28 18.25 -1.06
N GLU A 29 -6.40 18.87 -1.41
CA GLU A 29 -7.50 19.31 -0.54
C GLU A 29 -8.15 18.16 0.25
N GLU A 30 -8.01 16.92 -0.23
CA GLU A 30 -8.60 15.70 0.32
C GLU A 30 -7.55 14.85 1.07
N SER A 31 -6.32 15.35 1.25
CA SER A 31 -5.29 14.68 2.05
C SER A 31 -5.83 14.44 3.46
N PRO A 32 -5.59 13.26 4.06
CA PRO A 32 -6.19 12.92 5.34
C PRO A 32 -5.81 13.94 6.42
N THR A 33 -6.83 14.48 7.09
CA THR A 33 -6.67 15.16 8.36
C THR A 33 -6.48 14.09 9.45
N GLY A 34 -5.29 14.03 10.04
CA GLY A 34 -4.95 12.98 11.00
C GLY A 34 -3.47 12.99 11.39
N ASN A 35 -3.04 11.96 12.12
CA ASN A 35 -1.68 11.87 12.71
C ASN A 35 -0.79 10.84 11.99
N TYR A 36 -1.07 10.53 10.72
CA TYR A 36 -0.38 9.46 9.99
C TYR A 36 0.11 9.98 8.65
N ALA A 37 1.32 9.55 8.27
CA ALA A 37 1.92 9.93 6.99
C ALA A 37 1.18 9.25 5.83
N GLY A 38 1.15 9.96 4.71
CA GLY A 38 0.74 9.44 3.42
C GLY A 38 -0.66 9.82 3.00
N VAL A 39 -0.87 9.84 1.69
CA VAL A 39 -2.16 10.12 1.05
C VAL A 39 -2.71 8.83 0.46
N MET A 40 -4.01 8.62 0.63
CA MET A 40 -4.73 7.50 0.05
C MET A 40 -5.26 7.87 -1.33
N THR A 41 -5.20 6.92 -2.28
CA THR A 41 -5.96 7.04 -3.52
C THR A 41 -7.46 6.90 -3.25
N ASN A 42 -8.29 7.64 -4.01
CA ASN A 42 -9.74 7.50 -3.95
C ASN A 42 -10.23 6.25 -4.70
N GLU A 43 -9.52 5.91 -5.78
CA GLU A 43 -9.76 4.72 -6.60
C GLU A 43 -9.11 3.47 -6.00
N TYR A 44 -9.68 2.33 -6.38
CA TYR A 44 -9.16 1.02 -6.03
C TYR A 44 -8.25 0.47 -7.14
N PHE A 45 -7.02 0.10 -6.78
CA PHE A 45 -5.97 -0.43 -7.64
C PHE A 45 -5.71 -1.93 -7.41
N LEU A 46 -6.71 -2.68 -6.94
CA LEU A 46 -6.64 -4.14 -6.81
C LEU A 46 -7.54 -4.82 -7.85
N GLY A 47 -6.99 -5.02 -9.05
CA GLY A 47 -7.63 -5.82 -10.08
C GLY A 47 -7.59 -7.33 -9.78
N PRO A 48 -8.32 -8.15 -10.57
CA PRO A 48 -8.35 -9.60 -10.42
C PRO A 48 -6.96 -10.26 -10.45
N GLU A 49 -6.07 -9.79 -11.34
CA GLU A 49 -4.71 -10.34 -11.48
C GLU A 49 -3.87 -10.08 -10.22
N SER A 50 -3.82 -8.82 -9.75
CA SER A 50 -3.12 -8.45 -8.51
C SER A 50 -3.67 -9.23 -7.31
N ARG A 51 -5.00 -9.41 -7.25
CA ARG A 51 -5.65 -10.23 -6.22
C ARG A 51 -5.15 -11.67 -6.24
N GLU A 52 -5.08 -12.30 -7.40
CA GLU A 52 -4.62 -13.68 -7.54
C GLU A 52 -3.15 -13.83 -7.08
N VAL A 53 -2.29 -12.86 -7.43
CA VAL A 53 -0.91 -12.82 -6.95
C VAL A 53 -0.86 -12.77 -5.43
N PHE A 54 -1.61 -11.86 -4.78
CA PHE A 54 -1.64 -11.78 -3.32
C PHE A 54 -2.18 -13.07 -2.68
N GLN A 55 -3.25 -13.66 -3.19
CA GLN A 55 -3.80 -14.92 -2.67
C GLN A 55 -2.76 -16.05 -2.73
N LYS A 56 -1.99 -16.15 -3.82
CA LYS A 56 -0.94 -17.16 -3.98
C LYS A 56 0.24 -16.91 -3.04
N LEU A 57 0.71 -15.67 -2.93
CA LEU A 57 1.84 -15.32 -2.06
C LEU A 57 1.50 -15.52 -0.59
N THR A 58 0.35 -15.03 -0.16
CA THR A 58 -0.07 -15.05 1.25
C THR A 58 -0.71 -16.36 1.68
N LEU A 59 -1.03 -17.23 0.73
CA LEU A 59 -1.88 -18.42 0.90
C LEU A 59 -3.23 -18.09 1.55
N GLU A 60 -3.74 -16.88 1.30
CA GLU A 60 -4.97 -16.38 1.90
C GLU A 60 -6.06 -16.19 0.83
N PRO A 61 -7.00 -17.14 0.70
CA PRO A 61 -8.07 -17.03 -0.31
C PRO A 61 -9.05 -15.88 -0.03
N SER A 62 -9.13 -15.38 1.21
CA SER A 62 -10.09 -14.33 1.58
C SER A 62 -9.70 -12.91 1.16
N VAL A 63 -8.58 -12.72 0.45
CA VAL A 63 -8.21 -11.41 -0.11
C VAL A 63 -9.31 -10.97 -1.09
N SER A 64 -9.93 -9.81 -0.85
CA SER A 64 -10.97 -9.21 -1.68
C SER A 64 -10.55 -7.82 -2.14
N SER A 65 -10.86 -7.50 -3.40
CA SER A 65 -10.75 -6.14 -3.93
C SER A 65 -11.82 -5.24 -3.31
N ALA A 66 -11.46 -3.98 -3.04
CA ALA A 66 -12.34 -2.91 -2.59
C ALA A 66 -12.87 -2.99 -1.14
N THR A 67 -11.96 -3.01 -0.16
CA THR A 67 -12.30 -2.68 1.24
C THR A 67 -11.52 -1.46 1.70
N ASN A 68 -11.91 -0.85 2.82
CA ASN A 68 -11.13 0.24 3.42
C ASN A 68 -9.70 -0.20 3.83
N ALA A 69 -9.48 -1.50 4.00
CA ALA A 69 -8.20 -2.08 4.39
C ALA A 69 -7.45 -2.74 3.22
N ASN A 70 -8.02 -2.79 2.01
CA ASN A 70 -7.38 -3.44 0.87
C ASN A 70 -7.78 -2.83 -0.48
N GLY A 71 -6.76 -2.62 -1.31
CA GLY A 71 -6.90 -2.22 -2.70
C GLY A 71 -6.89 -0.73 -2.96
N ARG A 72 -6.68 0.13 -1.95
CA ARG A 72 -6.24 1.51 -2.16
C ARG A 72 -4.75 1.60 -1.93
N LEU A 73 -4.09 2.52 -2.63
CA LEU A 73 -2.67 2.76 -2.44
C LEU A 73 -2.50 3.91 -1.45
N ARG A 74 -1.64 3.71 -0.46
CA ARG A 74 -1.10 4.79 0.35
C ARG A 74 0.32 5.08 -0.10
N PHE A 75 0.65 6.35 -0.29
CA PHE A 75 2.02 6.75 -0.56
C PHE A 75 2.40 7.96 0.27
N THR A 76 3.64 7.95 0.76
CA THR A 76 4.24 9.07 1.47
C THR A 76 4.85 10.06 0.50
N ARG A 77 4.87 11.33 0.90
CA ARG A 77 5.59 12.39 0.18
C ARG A 77 6.85 12.77 0.94
N GLU A 78 7.81 13.38 0.23
CA GLU A 78 9.03 13.89 0.87
C GLU A 78 8.72 14.93 1.96
N ASN A 79 7.67 15.72 1.75
CA ASN A 79 7.21 16.77 2.66
C ASN A 79 6.01 16.36 3.52
N ASP A 80 5.80 15.06 3.74
CA ASP A 80 4.71 14.60 4.61
C ASP A 80 4.89 15.14 6.04
N PRO A 81 3.89 15.82 6.62
CA PRO A 81 4.06 16.45 7.94
C PRO A 81 4.11 15.46 9.10
N TYR A 82 3.72 14.20 8.86
CA TYR A 82 3.68 13.17 9.88
C TYR A 82 4.71 12.08 9.60
N ASN A 83 5.21 11.47 10.68
CA ASN A 83 6.04 10.27 10.61
C ASN A 83 5.19 9.02 10.88
N PHE A 84 5.55 7.89 10.29
CA PHE A 84 4.99 6.61 10.70
C PHE A 84 5.55 6.22 12.07
N HIS A 85 4.68 6.11 13.06
CA HIS A 85 5.02 5.51 14.34
C HIS A 85 4.93 3.98 14.25
N ILE A 86 5.73 3.29 15.07
CA ILE A 86 5.64 1.84 15.21
C ILE A 86 4.23 1.50 15.71
N HIS A 87 3.47 0.77 14.89
CA HIS A 87 2.14 0.29 15.22
C HIS A 87 1.94 -1.11 14.63
N TYR A 88 0.86 -1.76 15.04
CA TYR A 88 0.36 -2.99 14.45
C TYR A 88 -1.01 -2.68 13.84
N ASP A 89 -1.34 -3.27 12.69
CA ASP A 89 -2.61 -3.02 12.01
C ASP A 89 -3.75 -3.82 12.68
N VAL A 90 -4.41 -3.20 13.66
CA VAL A 90 -5.28 -3.88 14.64
C VAL A 90 -6.72 -4.14 14.20
N ASP A 91 -7.05 -4.14 12.91
CA ASP A 91 -8.41 -4.60 12.55
C ASP A 91 -8.52 -6.10 12.87
N VAL A 92 -9.60 -6.50 13.55
CA VAL A 92 -9.83 -7.82 14.16
C VAL A 92 -9.80 -8.96 13.12
N LYS A 93 -9.80 -8.61 11.83
CA LYS A 93 -9.75 -9.54 10.69
C LYS A 93 -8.50 -9.36 9.81
N THR A 94 -7.57 -8.47 10.14
CA THR A 94 -6.33 -8.30 9.38
C THR A 94 -5.46 -9.55 9.53
N LYS A 95 -5.25 -10.25 8.42
CA LYS A 95 -4.40 -11.45 8.35
C LYS A 95 -3.00 -11.15 7.86
N TRP A 96 -2.87 -10.15 7.00
CA TRP A 96 -1.64 -9.68 6.40
C TRP A 96 -1.66 -8.16 6.31
N ALA A 97 -0.53 -7.54 6.62
CA ALA A 97 -0.20 -6.16 6.30
C ALA A 97 1.01 -6.19 5.39
N GLY A 98 1.07 -5.29 4.42
CA GLY A 98 2.12 -5.25 3.43
C GLY A 98 2.32 -3.85 2.89
N VAL A 99 3.55 -3.57 2.47
CA VAL A 99 3.94 -2.32 1.83
C VAL A 99 4.67 -2.67 0.55
N VAL A 100 4.45 -1.88 -0.50
CA VAL A 100 5.23 -1.96 -1.73
C VAL A 100 6.02 -0.66 -1.82
N TYR A 101 7.35 -0.78 -1.84
CA TYR A 101 8.23 0.36 -2.02
C TYR A 101 8.38 0.66 -3.52
N LEU A 102 8.01 1.88 -3.92
CA LEU A 102 8.08 2.34 -5.32
C LEU A 102 9.11 3.48 -5.50
N SER A 103 9.91 3.76 -4.48
CA SER A 103 10.98 4.76 -4.53
C SER A 103 12.07 4.32 -5.51
N LYS A 104 12.47 5.19 -6.44
CA LYS A 104 13.57 4.92 -7.39
C LYS A 104 14.92 4.86 -6.71
N ASP A 105 15.09 5.70 -5.69
CA ASP A 105 16.32 5.83 -4.95
C ASP A 105 16.14 5.32 -3.53
N HIS A 106 17.19 4.70 -3.00
CA HIS A 106 17.25 4.41 -1.58
C HIS A 106 17.27 5.72 -0.77
N PRO A 107 16.56 5.78 0.37
CA PRO A 107 16.65 6.91 1.29
C PRO A 107 18.11 7.15 1.68
N LYS A 108 18.57 8.40 1.58
CA LYS A 108 19.88 8.80 2.09
C LYS A 108 19.77 8.98 3.60
N THR A 109 20.57 8.24 4.36
CA THR A 109 20.63 8.30 5.83
C THR A 109 21.43 9.50 6.32
#